data_AF-A0A9E7E9L4-F1
#
_entry.id   AF-A0A9E7E9L4-F1
#
_cell.length_a   1.000
_cell.length_b   1.000
_cell.length_c   1.000
_cell.angle_alpha   90.00
_cell.angle_beta   90.00
_cell.angle_gamma   90.00
#
_symmetry.space_group_name_H-M   'P 1'
#
loop_
_entity.id
_entity.type
_entity.pdbx_description
1 polymer ?
#
loop_
_entity_poly.entity_id
_entity_poly.type
_entity_poly.pdbx_seq_one_letter_code
_entity_poly.pdbx_strand_id
1 'polypeptide(L)'
;MELTAKWRKKHHGGGEDGIKDDSHPIDSQDQEEMVRSFEREHARQSRLWRRVFAGFLLGYTAFMVYSIFQQAWYPWELRFHAYFMEEMQSWMTISADWVAVLACSFAVRGLASSSKSSQQWLWYSCYVGLLHAVFWLFYMLSNHTALSVLA
;
A
#
# COMPACT_ATOMS: atom_id res chain seq x y z
N MET A 1 -0.49 4.99 25.03
CA MET A 1 -0.80 4.02 26.11
C MET A 1 -0.33 4.49 27.48
N GLU A 2 0.82 5.16 27.60
CA GLU A 2 1.28 5.69 28.89
C GLU A 2 0.35 6.77 29.48
N LEU A 3 -0.23 7.65 28.65
CA LEU A 3 -1.17 8.68 29.11
C LEU A 3 -2.51 8.11 29.58
N THR A 4 -3.05 7.11 28.88
CA THR A 4 -4.26 6.40 29.32
C THR A 4 -4.00 5.60 30.60
N ALA A 5 -2.79 5.06 30.79
CA ALA A 5 -2.39 4.41 32.04
C ALA A 5 -2.20 5.42 33.18
N LYS A 6 -1.60 6.60 32.91
CA LYS A 6 -1.47 7.70 33.87
C LYS A 6 -2.82 8.28 34.28
N TRP A 7 -3.74 8.45 33.33
CA TRP A 7 -5.11 8.90 33.59
C TRP A 7 -5.87 7.90 34.47
N ARG A 8 -5.82 6.61 34.12
CA ARG A 8 -6.42 5.53 34.93
C ARG A 8 -5.85 5.48 36.34
N LYS A 9 -4.53 5.69 36.49
CA LYS A 9 -3.84 5.71 37.79
C LYS A 9 -4.17 6.95 38.62
N LYS A 10 -4.39 8.11 37.99
CA LYS A 10 -4.79 9.37 38.64
C LYS A 10 -6.18 9.25 39.28
N HIS A 11 -7.11 8.53 38.64
CA HIS A 11 -8.46 8.29 39.15
C HIS A 11 -8.55 7.15 40.17
N HIS A 12 -7.70 6.12 40.09
CA HIS A 12 -7.68 5.01 41.07
C HIS A 12 -6.80 5.26 42.31
N GLY A 13 -6.11 6.41 42.39
CA GLY A 13 -5.11 6.70 43.43
C GLY A 13 -5.61 7.44 44.67
N GLY A 14 -6.93 7.64 44.82
CA GLY A 14 -7.54 8.21 46.03
C GLY A 14 -7.97 7.07 46.97
N GLY A 15 -7.31 6.93 48.12
CA GLY A 15 -7.51 5.82 49.06
C GLY A 15 -8.92 5.71 49.67
N GLU A 16 -9.26 4.47 50.00
CA GLU A 16 -10.04 3.93 51.14
C GLU A 16 -11.15 4.74 51.86
N ASP A 17 -11.81 5.74 51.27
CA ASP A 17 -12.88 6.45 51.99
C ASP A 17 -14.01 6.89 51.05
N GLY A 18 -14.97 5.98 50.86
CA GLY A 18 -16.25 6.27 50.23
C GLY A 18 -16.24 6.14 48.71
N ILE A 19 -17.22 5.43 48.20
CA ILE A 19 -17.62 5.42 46.79
C ILE A 19 -18.05 6.85 46.45
N LYS A 20 -17.08 7.74 46.20
CA LYS A 20 -17.34 9.01 45.52
C LYS A 20 -17.51 8.64 44.07
N ASP A 21 -18.75 8.80 43.63
CA ASP A 21 -19.20 8.59 42.28
C ASP A 21 -18.20 9.17 41.27
N ASP A 22 -17.43 8.29 40.64
CA ASP A 22 -16.50 8.56 39.52
C ASP A 22 -17.26 8.98 38.24
N SER A 23 -18.53 9.39 38.35
CA SER A 23 -19.38 9.85 37.25
C SER A 23 -19.14 11.30 36.83
N HIS A 24 -18.07 11.95 37.31
CA HIS A 24 -17.73 13.28 36.83
C HIS A 24 -17.23 13.18 35.37
N PRO A 25 -17.88 13.85 34.41
CA PRO A 25 -17.44 13.83 33.02
C PRO A 25 -16.00 14.32 32.94
N ILE A 26 -15.22 13.67 32.08
CA ILE A 26 -13.81 14.01 31.85
C ILE A 26 -13.68 15.52 31.59
N ASP A 27 -12.67 16.14 32.20
CA ASP A 27 -12.39 17.55 31.96
C ASP A 27 -12.08 17.77 30.47
N SER A 28 -12.60 18.86 29.90
CA SER A 28 -12.47 19.13 28.47
C SER A 28 -11.02 19.31 28.04
N GLN A 29 -10.17 19.87 28.90
CA GLN A 29 -8.74 20.03 28.59
C GLN A 29 -8.03 18.67 28.62
N ASP A 30 -8.31 17.83 29.62
CA ASP A 30 -7.77 16.47 29.70
C ASP A 30 -8.20 15.62 28.47
N GLN A 31 -9.44 15.80 27.99
CA GLN A 31 -9.92 15.16 26.77
C GLN A 31 -9.20 15.66 25.51
N GLU A 32 -9.03 16.97 25.35
CA GLU A 32 -8.33 17.55 24.20
C GLU A 32 -6.86 17.11 24.14
N GLU A 33 -6.16 17.08 25.28
CA GLU A 33 -4.80 16.60 25.36
C GLU A 33 -4.70 15.12 24.97
N MET A 34 -5.67 14.32 25.41
CA MET A 34 -5.76 12.92 25.06
C MET A 34 -5.96 12.74 23.55
N VAL A 35 -6.92 13.44 22.95
CA VAL A 35 -7.17 13.42 21.49
C VAL A 35 -5.91 13.83 20.73
N ARG A 36 -5.27 14.93 21.11
CA ARG A 36 -4.06 15.43 20.46
C ARG A 36 -2.89 14.47 20.59
N SER A 37 -2.82 13.69 21.68
CA SER A 37 -1.82 12.64 21.85
C SER A 37 -2.07 11.47 20.90
N PHE A 38 -3.34 11.07 20.72
CA PHE A 38 -3.72 10.03 19.78
C PHE A 38 -3.49 10.44 18.33
N GLU A 39 -3.82 11.67 17.94
CA GLU A 39 -3.53 12.20 16.61
C GLU A 39 -2.04 12.16 16.28
N ARG A 40 -1.18 12.55 17.23
CA ARG A 40 0.28 12.50 17.08
C ARG A 40 0.78 11.08 16.91
N GLU A 41 0.29 10.15 17.73
CA GLU A 41 0.67 8.73 17.66
C GLU A 41 0.19 8.11 16.34
N HIS A 42 -1.05 8.36 15.96
CA HIS A 42 -1.64 7.87 14.72
C HIS A 42 -0.89 8.43 13.50
N ALA A 43 -0.53 9.72 13.50
CA ALA A 43 0.29 10.32 12.44
C ALA A 43 1.69 9.69 12.36
N ARG A 44 2.29 9.33 13.50
CA ARG A 44 3.58 8.62 13.56
C ARG A 44 3.46 7.21 13.00
N GLN A 45 2.48 6.43 13.45
CA GLN A 45 2.20 5.09 12.96
C GLN A 45 1.90 5.09 11.46
N SER A 46 1.08 6.03 11.00
CA SER A 46 0.77 6.21 9.58
C SER A 46 2.03 6.46 8.75
N ARG A 47 2.94 7.34 9.20
CA ARG A 47 4.23 7.57 8.51
C ARG A 47 5.13 6.33 8.51
N LEU A 48 5.16 5.56 9.59
CA LEU A 48 5.93 4.31 9.66
C LEU A 48 5.40 3.29 8.66
N TRP A 49 4.09 3.05 8.65
CA TRP A 49 3.46 2.12 7.71
C TRP A 49 3.64 2.55 6.25
N ARG A 50 3.54 3.85 5.95
CA ARG A 50 3.82 4.37 4.60
C ARG A 50 5.25 4.05 4.14
N ARG A 51 6.24 4.12 5.04
CA ARG A 51 7.63 3.77 4.73
C ARG A 51 7.80 2.26 4.51
N VAL A 52 7.17 1.44 5.35
CA VAL A 52 7.18 -0.03 5.20
C VAL A 52 6.60 -0.44 3.84
N PHE A 53 5.42 0.08 3.48
CA PHE A 53 4.81 -0.20 2.18
C PHE A 53 5.64 0.33 1.01
N ALA A 54 6.24 1.51 1.14
CA ALA A 54 7.15 2.04 0.12
C ALA A 54 8.37 1.12 -0.08
N GLY A 55 8.92 0.56 1.01
CA GLY A 55 10.01 -0.41 0.95
C GLY A 55 9.62 -1.68 0.20
N PHE A 56 8.46 -2.27 0.50
CA PHE A 56 7.97 -3.44 -0.22
C PHE A 56 7.74 -3.16 -1.72
N LEU A 57 7.11 -2.03 -2.05
CA LEU A 57 6.89 -1.62 -3.44
C LEU A 57 8.19 -1.35 -4.20
N LEU A 58 9.19 -0.79 -3.53
CA LEU A 58 10.51 -0.59 -4.12
C LEU A 58 11.19 -1.92 -4.43
N GLY A 59 11.12 -2.89 -3.51
CA GLY A 59 11.62 -4.25 -3.74
C GLY A 59 10.92 -4.93 -4.92
N TYR A 60 9.59 -4.81 -5.00
CA TYR A 60 8.82 -5.31 -6.14
C TYR A 60 9.22 -4.62 -7.45
N THR A 61 9.43 -3.30 -7.43
CA THR A 61 9.89 -2.55 -8.62
C THR A 61 11.24 -3.06 -9.11
N ALA A 62 12.20 -3.30 -8.21
CA ALA A 62 13.49 -3.85 -8.56
C ALA A 62 13.39 -5.26 -9.15
N PHE A 63 12.53 -6.10 -8.57
CA PHE A 63 12.23 -7.43 -9.10
C PHE A 63 11.64 -7.37 -10.52
N MET A 64 10.70 -6.45 -10.78
CA MET A 64 10.12 -6.25 -12.11
C MET A 64 11.17 -5.81 -13.13
N VAL A 65 12.02 -4.84 -12.77
CA VAL A 65 13.13 -4.39 -13.63
C VAL A 65 14.09 -5.54 -13.97
N TYR A 66 14.44 -6.35 -12.97
CA TYR A 66 15.26 -7.55 -13.20
C TYR A 66 14.58 -8.52 -14.18
N SER A 67 13.27 -8.75 -14.01
CA SER A 67 12.49 -9.66 -14.84
C SER A 67 12.39 -9.18 -16.29
N ILE A 68 12.24 -7.86 -16.50
CA ILE A 68 12.30 -7.23 -17.83
C ILE A 68 13.63 -7.50 -18.52
N PHE A 69 14.74 -7.30 -17.81
CA PHE A 69 16.07 -7.52 -18.39
C PHE A 69 16.28 -8.99 -18.75
N GLN A 70 15.85 -9.91 -17.89
CA GLN A 70 15.87 -11.34 -18.19
C GLN A 70 15.04 -11.67 -19.43
N GLN A 71 13.81 -11.14 -19.53
CA GLN A 71 12.94 -11.37 -20.67
C GLN A 71 13.48 -10.78 -21.98
N ALA A 72 14.26 -9.68 -21.91
CA ALA A 72 14.88 -9.06 -23.06
C ALA A 72 16.13 -9.80 -23.58
N TRP A 73 16.98 -10.33 -22.68
CA TRP A 73 18.21 -11.04 -23.05
C TRP A 73 18.01 -12.54 -23.27
N TYR A 74 17.14 -13.16 -22.49
CA TYR A 74 16.88 -14.60 -22.44
C TYR A 74 15.36 -14.84 -22.51
N PRO A 75 14.74 -14.55 -23.68
CA PRO A 75 13.30 -14.57 -23.81
C PRO A 75 12.75 -15.95 -23.44
N TRP A 76 11.77 -15.97 -22.53
CA TRP A 76 11.05 -17.16 -22.09
C TRP A 76 11.84 -18.19 -21.28
N GLU A 77 13.08 -17.89 -20.90
CA GLU A 77 13.86 -18.73 -19.98
C GLU A 77 13.35 -18.59 -18.53
N LEU A 78 12.73 -17.45 -18.20
CA LEU A 78 12.12 -17.22 -16.89
C LEU A 78 10.74 -17.89 -16.81
N ARG A 79 10.58 -18.86 -15.90
CA ARG A 79 9.37 -19.67 -15.74
C ARG A 79 8.07 -18.87 -15.56
N PHE A 80 8.14 -17.69 -14.94
CA PHE A 80 6.96 -16.84 -14.72
C PHE A 80 6.49 -16.12 -16.00
N HIS A 81 7.42 -15.83 -16.92
CA HIS A 81 7.10 -15.23 -18.22
C HIS A 81 6.83 -16.29 -19.29
N ALA A 82 7.43 -17.48 -19.15
CA ALA A 82 7.25 -18.60 -20.07
C ALA A 82 5.79 -19.06 -20.24
N TYR A 83 4.92 -18.83 -19.24
CA TYR A 83 3.49 -19.11 -19.35
C TYR A 83 2.83 -18.39 -20.53
N PHE A 84 3.32 -17.19 -20.88
CA PHE A 84 2.77 -16.38 -21.96
C PHE A 84 3.44 -16.64 -23.32
N MET A 85 4.38 -17.60 -23.41
CA MET A 85 5.19 -17.83 -24.62
C MET A 85 4.33 -18.18 -25.84
N GLU A 86 3.29 -19.00 -25.65
CA GLU A 86 2.40 -19.44 -26.74
C GLU A 86 1.35 -18.38 -27.11
N GLU A 87 1.04 -17.47 -26.19
CA GLU A 87 -0.09 -16.55 -26.30
C GLU A 87 0.31 -15.10 -26.61
N MET A 88 1.56 -14.69 -26.33
CA MET A 88 1.98 -13.29 -26.46
C MET A 88 3.40 -13.14 -27.02
N GLN A 89 3.62 -12.06 -27.76
CA GLN A 89 4.96 -11.64 -28.16
C GLN A 89 5.73 -11.10 -26.95
N SER A 90 7.01 -11.47 -26.82
CA SER A 90 7.86 -11.07 -25.69
C SER A 90 7.90 -9.55 -25.47
N TRP A 91 7.86 -8.76 -26.56
CA TRP A 91 7.85 -7.30 -26.50
C TRP A 91 6.62 -6.71 -25.79
N MET A 92 5.47 -7.38 -25.87
CA MET A 92 4.25 -6.95 -25.19
C MET A 92 4.37 -7.15 -23.68
N THR A 93 4.94 -8.28 -23.23
CA THR A 93 5.20 -8.54 -21.82
C THR A 93 6.22 -7.56 -21.25
N ILE A 94 7.31 -7.30 -21.98
CA ILE A 94 8.30 -6.27 -21.61
C ILE A 94 7.65 -4.90 -21.44
N SER A 95 6.81 -4.49 -22.40
CA SER A 95 6.13 -3.20 -22.36
C SER A 95 5.15 -3.10 -21.18
N ALA A 96 4.39 -4.17 -20.92
CA ALA A 96 3.47 -4.24 -19.80
C ALA A 96 4.22 -4.12 -18.46
N ASP A 97 5.33 -4.84 -18.30
CA ASP A 97 6.14 -4.79 -17.09
C ASP A 97 6.74 -3.40 -16.83
N TRP A 98 7.14 -2.66 -17.88
CA TRP A 98 7.54 -1.26 -17.76
C TRP A 98 6.42 -0.36 -17.24
N VAL A 99 5.17 -0.59 -17.67
CA VAL A 99 4.00 0.15 -17.15
C VAL A 99 3.78 -0.15 -15.67
N ALA A 100 3.95 -1.40 -15.25
CA ALA A 100 3.89 -1.77 -13.83
C ALA A 100 5.00 -1.10 -13.00
N VAL A 101 6.23 -1.04 -13.52
CA VAL A 101 7.36 -0.31 -12.90
C VAL A 101 7.02 1.17 -12.71
N LEU A 102 6.41 1.81 -13.72
CA LEU A 102 5.98 3.21 -13.61
C LEU A 102 4.89 3.41 -12.55
N ALA A 103 3.86 2.55 -12.54
CA ALA A 103 2.79 2.58 -11.55
C ALA A 103 3.36 2.44 -10.12
N CYS A 104 4.28 1.49 -9.92
CA CYS A 104 4.90 1.24 -8.62
C CYS A 104 5.82 2.40 -8.20
N SER A 105 6.57 2.98 -9.13
CA SER A 105 7.43 4.14 -8.87
C SER A 105 6.62 5.37 -8.42
N PHE A 106 5.46 5.61 -9.03
CA PHE A 106 4.54 6.67 -8.59
C PHE A 106 3.98 6.38 -7.20
N ALA A 107 3.63 5.13 -6.87
CA ALA A 107 3.20 4.76 -5.53
C ALA A 107 4.29 5.00 -4.48
N VAL A 108 5.53 4.58 -4.76
CA VAL A 108 6.68 4.79 -3.86
C VAL A 108 6.90 6.28 -3.62
N ARG A 109 6.88 7.11 -4.67
CA ARG A 109 7.02 8.57 -4.57
C ARG A 109 5.88 9.21 -3.78
N GLY A 110 4.64 8.76 -4.00
CA GLY A 110 3.45 9.20 -3.27
C GLY A 110 3.49 8.80 -1.79
N LEU A 111 3.99 7.62 -1.47
CA LEU A 111 4.12 7.15 -0.09
C LEU A 111 5.23 7.88 0.68
N ALA A 112 6.35 8.18 0.00
CA ALA A 112 7.50 8.87 0.59
C ALA A 112 7.27 10.39 0.84
N SER A 113 6.40 11.04 0.06
CA SER A 113 6.10 12.47 0.21
C SER A 113 4.95 12.74 1.19
N SER A 114 5.05 13.76 2.04
CA SER A 114 3.93 14.21 2.91
C SER A 114 3.21 15.46 2.38
N SER A 115 3.48 15.86 1.14
CA SER A 115 2.94 17.08 0.53
C SER A 115 1.58 16.85 -0.14
N LYS A 116 0.84 17.92 -0.48
CA LYS A 116 -0.38 17.80 -1.33
C LYS A 116 -0.10 17.08 -2.66
N SER A 117 1.12 17.21 -3.20
CA SER A 117 1.54 16.49 -4.40
C SER A 117 1.61 14.97 -4.18
N SER A 118 1.81 14.49 -2.94
CA SER A 118 1.85 13.06 -2.62
C SER A 118 0.56 12.34 -3.00
N GLN A 119 -0.58 12.99 -2.80
CA GLN A 119 -1.88 12.44 -3.14
C GLN A 119 -2.06 12.31 -4.65
N GLN A 120 -1.56 13.26 -5.43
CA GLN A 120 -1.59 13.19 -6.90
C GLN A 120 -0.77 12.01 -7.43
N TRP A 121 0.41 11.76 -6.87
CA TRP A 121 1.23 10.59 -7.24
C TRP A 121 0.53 9.25 -6.94
N LEU A 122 -0.20 9.16 -5.83
CA LEU A 122 -1.01 7.99 -5.51
C LEU A 122 -2.18 7.82 -6.49
N TRP A 123 -2.85 8.91 -6.88
CA TRP A 123 -3.88 8.88 -7.91
C TRP A 123 -3.34 8.42 -9.26
N TYR A 124 -2.21 8.96 -9.71
CA TYR A 124 -1.58 8.54 -10.96
C TYR A 124 -1.18 7.06 -10.92
N SER A 125 -0.60 6.60 -9.81
CA SER A 125 -0.30 5.17 -9.61
C SER A 125 -1.55 4.30 -9.74
N CYS A 126 -2.66 4.71 -9.12
CA CYS A 126 -3.94 4.01 -9.19
C CYS A 126 -4.49 3.94 -10.62
N TYR A 127 -4.50 5.07 -11.35
CA TYR A 127 -4.96 5.11 -12.73
C TYR A 127 -4.12 4.22 -13.65
N VAL A 128 -2.78 4.32 -13.56
CA VAL A 128 -1.87 3.48 -14.38
C VAL A 128 -2.01 2.00 -14.01
N GLY A 129 -2.12 1.68 -12.72
CA GLY A 129 -2.34 0.32 -12.24
C GLY A 129 -3.67 -0.27 -12.71
N LEU A 130 -4.75 0.52 -12.70
CA LEU A 130 -6.06 0.10 -13.21
C LEU A 130 -5.99 -0.20 -14.71
N LEU A 131 -5.37 0.68 -15.50
CA LEU A 131 -5.19 0.47 -16.94
C LEU A 131 -4.38 -0.81 -17.22
N HIS A 132 -3.31 -1.03 -16.45
CA HIS A 132 -2.50 -2.24 -16.54
C HIS A 132 -3.27 -3.50 -16.16
N ALA A 133 -4.11 -3.45 -15.13
CA ALA A 133 -4.96 -4.57 -14.72
C ALA A 133 -6.05 -4.87 -15.76
N VAL A 134 -6.68 -3.84 -16.33
CA VAL A 134 -7.69 -4.00 -17.40
C VAL A 134 -7.06 -4.60 -18.64
N PHE A 135 -5.84 -4.18 -19.01
CA PHE A 135 -5.08 -4.77 -20.10
C PHE A 135 -4.92 -6.28 -19.91
N TRP A 136 -4.40 -6.73 -18.76
CA TRP A 136 -4.22 -8.15 -18.49
C TRP A 136 -5.55 -8.92 -18.42
N LEU A 137 -6.57 -8.33 -17.78
CA LEU A 137 -7.89 -8.95 -17.69
C LEU A 137 -8.49 -9.19 -19.08
N PHE A 138 -8.38 -8.21 -19.97
CA PHE A 138 -8.84 -8.34 -21.35
C PHE A 138 -8.10 -9.47 -22.08
N TYR A 139 -6.77 -9.50 -22.02
CA TYR A 139 -5.98 -10.55 -22.68
C TYR A 139 -6.32 -11.95 -22.17
N MET A 140 -6.40 -12.14 -20.85
CA MET A 140 -6.75 -13.42 -20.25
C MET A 140 -8.16 -13.89 -20.67
N LEU A 141 -9.14 -12.98 -20.70
CA LEU A 141 -10.51 -13.32 -21.09
C LEU A 141 -10.62 -13.61 -22.60
N SER A 142 -9.98 -12.81 -23.45
CA SER A 142 -9.97 -13.02 -24.90
C SER A 142 -9.33 -14.35 -25.28
N ASN A 143 -8.22 -14.73 -24.65
CA ASN A 143 -7.55 -16.00 -24.92
C ASN A 143 -8.39 -17.21 -24.47
N HIS A 144 -9.09 -17.13 -23.33
CA HIS A 144 -10.02 -18.17 -22.90
C HIS A 144 -11.23 -18.34 -23.85
N THR A 145 -11.78 -17.23 -24.37
CA THR A 145 -12.91 -17.33 -25.32
C THR A 145 -12.49 -17.92 -26.67
N ALA A 146 -11.27 -17.65 -27.15
CA ALA A 146 -10.77 -18.22 -28.41
C ALA A 146 -10.61 -19.75 -28.33
N LEU A 147 -10.16 -20.28 -27.19
CA LEU A 147 -10.07 -21.73 -26.95
C LEU A 147 -11.44 -22.41 -26.85
N SER A 148 -12.47 -21.73 -26.34
CA SER A 148 -13.84 -22.28 -26.23
C SER A 148 -14.64 -22.30 -27.53
N VAL A 149 -14.23 -21.53 -28.54
CA VAL A 149 -14.89 -21.47 -29.87
C VAL A 149 -14.24 -22.44 -30.88
N LEU A 150 -13.03 -22.93 -30.59
CA LEU A 150 -12.26 -23.85 -31.43
C LEU A 150 -12.30 -25.32 -30.96
N ALA A 151 -13.01 -25.61 -29.85
CA ALA A 151 -13.24 -26.96 -29.32
C ALA A 151 -14.69 -27.40 -29.60
#